data_AF-N9WE81-F1
#
_entry.id   AF-N9WE81-F1
#
_cell.length_a   1.000
_cell.length_b   1.000
_cell.length_c   1.000
_cell.angle_alpha   90.00
_cell.angle_beta   90.00
_cell.angle_gamma   90.00
#
_symmetry.space_group_name_H-M   'P 1'
#
loop_
_entity.id
_entity.type
_entity.pdbx_description
1 polymer ?
#
loop_
_entity_poly.entity_id
_entity_poly.type
_entity_poly.pdbx_seq_one_letter_code
_entity_poly.pdbx_strand_id
1 'polypeptide(L)' 'MTPTEIEAYNKGLAQTHPYYIKCRKTLELGSLVKKNRVCHTNAEWKDVIARGNQDARDTAEAMTSKGSTSN' A
#
# COMPACT_ATOMS: atom_id res chain seq x y z
N MET A 1 -1.50 -14.61 -7.51
CA MET A 1 -0.04 -14.89 -7.57
C MET A 1 0.42 -15.61 -6.31
N THR A 2 0.97 -16.79 -6.51
CA THR A 2 1.68 -17.58 -5.50
C THR A 2 3.11 -17.05 -5.32
N PRO A 3 3.80 -17.35 -4.19
CA PRO A 3 5.19 -16.95 -3.99
C PRO A 3 6.13 -17.43 -5.09
N THR A 4 5.92 -18.66 -5.57
CA THR A 4 6.75 -19.29 -6.60
C THR A 4 6.63 -18.57 -7.94
N GLU A 5 5.41 -18.16 -8.33
CA GLU A 5 5.19 -17.37 -9.55
C GLU A 5 5.89 -16.00 -9.47
N ILE A 6 5.88 -15.37 -8.30
CA ILE A 6 6.54 -14.07 -8.08
C ILE A 6 8.06 -14.20 -8.14
N GLU A 7 8.61 -15.26 -7.54
CA GLU A 7 10.04 -15.55 -7.60
C GLU A 7 10.49 -15.79 -9.04
N ALA A 8 9.73 -16.59 -9.80
CA ALA A 8 10.00 -16.84 -11.21
C ALA A 8 9.92 -15.55 -12.04
N TYR A 9 8.93 -14.68 -11.78
CA TYR A 9 8.81 -13.39 -12.46
C TYR A 9 9.97 -12.43 -12.12
N ASN A 10 10.38 -12.39 -10.86
CA ASN A 10 11.48 -11.54 -10.42
C ASN A 10 12.85 -12.07 -10.85
N LYS A 11 12.94 -13.32 -11.31
CA LYS A 11 14.20 -13.93 -11.75
C LYS A 11 14.69 -13.24 -13.02
N GLY A 12 15.70 -12.38 -12.87
CA GLY A 12 16.26 -11.55 -13.94
C GLY A 12 15.96 -10.05 -13.80
N LEU A 13 15.12 -9.66 -12.84
CA LEU A 13 14.92 -8.26 -12.48
C LEU A 13 15.79 -7.89 -11.27
N ALA A 14 16.47 -6.75 -11.36
CA ALA A 14 17.11 -6.17 -10.19
C ALA A 14 16.05 -5.77 -9.15
N GLN A 15 16.39 -5.83 -7.86
CA GLN A 15 15.46 -5.44 -6.79
C GLN A 15 15.01 -3.97 -6.88
N THR A 16 15.78 -3.13 -7.56
CA THR A 16 15.47 -1.71 -7.81
C THR A 16 14.63 -1.49 -9.06
N HIS A 17 14.39 -2.53 -9.86
CA HIS A 17 13.67 -2.41 -11.12
C HIS A 17 12.22 -1.97 -10.88
N PRO A 18 11.63 -1.08 -11.70
CA PRO A 18 10.26 -0.61 -11.53
C PRO A 18 9.23 -1.74 -11.49
N TYR A 19 9.42 -2.78 -12.29
CA TYR A 19 8.53 -3.95 -12.34
C TYR A 19 8.83 -5.03 -11.30
N TYR A 20 9.87 -4.91 -10.48
CA TYR A 20 10.16 -5.90 -9.46
C TYR A 20 8.99 -6.00 -8.47
N ILE A 21 8.43 -7.20 -8.30
CA ILE A 21 7.26 -7.42 -7.44
C ILE A 21 7.72 -7.60 -5.99
N LYS A 22 7.19 -6.78 -5.10
CA LYS A 22 7.42 -6.84 -3.66
C LYS A 22 6.11 -7.10 -2.92
N CYS A 23 6.10 -8.17 -2.12
CA CYS A 23 4.98 -8.47 -1.24
C CYS A 23 5.22 -7.94 0.17
N ARG A 24 4.22 -7.30 0.76
CA ARG A 24 4.19 -6.90 2.17
C ARG A 24 3.08 -7.64 2.88
N LYS A 25 3.36 -8.07 4.11
CA LYS A 25 2.33 -8.60 5.02
C LYS A 25 1.78 -7.44 5.81
N THR A 26 0.47 -7.26 5.79
CA THR A 26 -0.23 -6.28 6.60
C THR A 26 -1.06 -7.02 7.65
N LEU A 27 -0.98 -6.51 8.88
CA LEU A 27 -1.86 -6.95 9.97
C LEU A 27 -3.12 -6.11 9.87
N GLU A 28 -4.28 -6.77 9.92
CA GLU A 28 -5.55 -6.08 9.99
C GLU A 28 -5.76 -5.64 11.45
N LEU A 29 -5.80 -4.33 11.70
CA LEU A 29 -6.01 -3.78 13.03
C LEU A 29 -7.36 -4.29 13.58
N GLY A 30 -7.34 -4.92 14.76
CA GLY A 30 -8.52 -5.59 15.34
C GLY A 30 -8.62 -7.10 15.07
N SER A 31 -7.73 -7.68 14.26
CA SER A 31 -7.63 -9.13 14.08
C SER A 31 -6.21 -9.64 14.32
N LEU A 32 -6.02 -10.45 15.37
CA LEU A 32 -4.74 -11.12 15.67
C LEU A 32 -4.43 -12.26 14.68
N VAL A 33 -5.46 -12.75 13.98
CA VAL A 33 -5.39 -13.97 13.16
C VAL A 33 -5.26 -13.64 11.68
N LYS A 34 -5.93 -12.60 11.19
CA LYS A 34 -5.92 -12.26 9.76
C LYS A 34 -4.64 -11.52 9.39
N LYS A 35 -3.81 -12.18 8.58
CA LYS A 35 -2.62 -11.59 7.95
C LYS A 35 -2.89 -11.47 6.46
N ASN A 36 -3.07 -10.25 5.99
CA ASN A 36 -3.26 -9.99 4.56
C ASN A 36 -1.89 -9.86 3.89
N ARG A 37 -1.76 -10.39 2.68
CA ARG A 37 -0.54 -10.25 1.87
C ARG A 37 -0.89 -9.45 0.63
N VAL A 38 -0.28 -8.27 0.51
CA VAL A 38 -0.46 -7.37 -0.62
C VAL A 38 0.83 -7.36 -1.43
N CYS A 39 0.74 -7.60 -2.73
CA CYS A 39 1.88 -7.66 -3.63
C CYS A 39 1.68 -6.63 -4.75
N HIS A 40 2.68 -5.79 -4.94
CA HIS A 40 2.72 -4.78 -6.00
C HIS A 40 4.12 -4.70 -6.57
N THR A 41 4.23 -4.20 -7.80
CA THR A 41 5.50 -3.79 -8.38
C THR A 41 6.08 -2.58 -7.63
N ASN A 42 7.38 -2.35 -7.75
CA ASN A 42 8.02 -1.17 -7.16
C ASN A 42 7.40 0.15 -7.65
N ALA A 43 6.99 0.22 -8.92
CA ALA A 43 6.28 1.37 -9.47
C ALA A 43 4.92 1.59 -8.79
N GLU A 44 4.10 0.54 -8.73
CA GLU A 44 2.79 0.61 -8.06
C GLU A 44 2.92 0.92 -6.56
N TRP A 45 3.96 0.42 -5.88
CA TRP A 45 4.20 0.78 -4.48
C TRP A 45 4.46 2.27 -4.29
N LYS A 46 5.13 2.94 -5.25
CA LYS A 46 5.29 4.39 -5.19
C LYS A 46 3.94 5.09 -5.28
N ASP A 47 3.06 4.63 -6.17
CA ASP A 47 1.73 5.21 -6.34
C ASP A 47 0.84 4.95 -5.13
N VAL A 48 0.89 3.76 -4.54
CA VAL A 48 0.15 3.41 -3.31
C VAL A 48 0.58 4.30 -2.15
N ILE A 49 1.88 4.53 -2.00
CA ILE A 49 2.41 5.42 -0.95
C ILE A 49 2.00 6.88 -1.21
N ALA A 50 2.09 7.33 -2.46
CA ALA A 50 1.68 8.68 -2.84
C ALA A 50 0.19 8.92 -2.57
N ARG A 51 -0.68 7.99 -2.98
CA ARG A 51 -2.12 8.04 -2.70
C ARG A 51 -2.42 8.00 -1.21
N GLY A 52 -1.79 7.08 -0.45
CA GLY A 52 -2.02 7.00 0.99
C GLY A 52 -1.69 8.28 1.76
N ASN A 53 -0.67 9.03 1.32
CA ASN A 53 -0.37 10.34 1.89
C ASN A 53 -1.42 11.40 1.54
N GLN A 54 -1.98 11.35 0.33
CA GLN A 54 -3.07 12.23 -0.08
C GLN A 54 -4.36 11.91 0.70
N ASP A 55 -4.74 10.64 0.77
CA ASP A 55 -5.93 10.20 1.51
C ASP A 55 -5.88 10.62 3.00
N ALA A 56 -4.68 10.58 3.61
CA ALA A 56 -4.48 11.04 4.99
C ALA A 56 -4.70 12.55 5.14
N ARG A 57 -4.24 13.35 4.17
CA ARG A 57 -4.46 14.80 4.15
C ARG A 57 -5.93 15.13 3.93
N ASP A 58 -6.55 14.51 2.93
CA ASP A 58 -7.97 14.70 2.62
C ASP A 58 -8.86 14.33 3.82
N THR A 59 -8.50 13.27 4.56
CA THR A 59 -9.20 12.89 5.80
C THR A 59 -9.04 13.96 6.88
N ALA A 60 -7.83 14.47 7.10
CA ALA A 60 -7.58 15.54 8.08
C ALA A 60 -8.31 16.84 7.71
N GLU A 61 -8.33 17.21 6.43
CA GLU A 61 -9.08 18.36 5.90
C GLU A 61 -10.59 18.17 6.05
N ALA A 62 -11.13 16.98 5.74
CA ALA A 62 -12.53 16.65 5.93
C ALA A 62 -12.96 16.70 7.41
N MET A 63 -12.09 16.30 8.33
CA MET A 63 -12.34 16.40 9.77
C MET A 63 -12.28 17.84 10.28
N THR A 64 -11.34 18.64 9.76
CA THR A 64 -11.17 20.05 10.14
C THR A 64 -12.30 20.93 9.61
N SER A 65 -12.73 20.69 8.36
CA SER A 65 -13.83 21.43 7.73
C SER A 65 -15.18 21.18 8.42
N LYS A 66 -15.42 19.96 8.93
CA LYS A 66 -16.63 19.65 9.71
C LYS A 66 -16.61 20.19 11.15
N GLY A 67 -15.45 20.60 11.67
CA GLY A 67 -15.31 21.25 12.98
C GLY A 67 -15.59 22.76 12.99
N SER A 68 -15.73 23.40 11.82
CA SER A 68 -15.92 24.87 11.70
C SER A 68 -17.35 25.30 11.41
N THR A 69 -18.37 24.44 11.53
CA THR A 69 -19.77 24.88 11.51
C THR A 69 -20.14 25.47 12.87
N SER A 70 -19.81 26.74 13.05
CA SER A 70 -20.45 27.63 14.02
C SER A 70 -21.26 28.64 13.23
N ASN A 71 -22.59 28.48 13.23
CA ASN A 71 -23.55 29.56 13.37
C ASN A 71 -24.94 29.00 13.66
#